data_AF-A0A966SYI5-F1
#
_entry.id   AF-A0A966SYI5-F1
#
_cell.length_a   1.000
_cell.length_b   1.000
_cell.length_c   1.000
_cell.angle_alpha   90.00
_cell.angle_beta   90.00
_cell.angle_gamma   90.00
#
_symmetry.space_group_name_H-M   'P 1'
#
loop_
_entity.id
_entity.type
_entity.pdbx_description
1 polymer ?
#
loop_
_entity_poly.entity_id
_entity_poly.type
_entity_poly.pdbx_seq_one_letter_code
_entity_poly.pdbx_strand_id
1 'polypeptide(L)'
;MLIPLRPGELPRLIPAVATGPQFNACSGNPQKLLQRVFISVIAGVISLLISQGVAMSSQAAPIMLVVGLSFVLYWLWGPIVEASRKNATLRRYPAAAIFEGEVADLYTRELVEGRQETTDKQGRLELVENRRTWLCLELEDEEGYLGSIRFPYDKKHKTIRVGMVVRCLVLSERPDFSRVGALSDAWLPQLKLWVGEYPFLLRPAFEELCLRRLR
;
A
#
# COMPACT_ATOMS: atom_id res chain seq x y z
N MET A 1 15.53 10.17 16.28
CA MET A 1 16.08 9.02 17.00
C MET A 1 15.63 7.72 16.33
N LEU A 2 16.59 6.84 16.01
CA LEU A 2 16.33 5.51 15.47
C LEU A 2 16.50 4.42 16.54
N ILE A 3 15.45 3.62 16.75
CA ILE A 3 15.50 2.46 17.65
C ILE A 3 15.41 1.17 16.83
N PRO A 4 16.50 0.38 16.72
CA PRO A 4 16.48 -0.84 15.94
C PRO A 4 15.46 -1.86 16.47
N LEU A 5 14.76 -2.53 15.54
CA LEU A 5 13.84 -3.62 15.86
C LEU A 5 14.62 -4.88 16.24
N ARG A 6 14.03 -5.67 17.13
CA ARG A 6 14.55 -7.01 17.44
C ARG A 6 14.23 -7.98 16.30
N PRO A 7 15.04 -9.04 16.14
CA PRO A 7 14.73 -10.10 15.20
C PRO A 7 13.30 -10.62 15.41
N GLY A 8 12.51 -10.70 14.33
CA GLY A 8 11.13 -11.19 14.37
C GLY A 8 10.05 -10.16 14.73
N GLU A 9 10.40 -8.91 15.05
CA GLU A 9 9.39 -7.85 15.26
C GLU A 9 8.83 -7.30 13.93
N LEU A 10 9.67 -7.17 12.90
CA LEU A 10 9.23 -6.66 11.60
C LEU A 10 8.05 -7.46 11.00
N PRO A 11 8.06 -8.81 10.98
CA PRO A 11 6.91 -9.60 10.50
C PRO A 11 5.64 -9.44 11.34
N ARG A 12 5.74 -8.99 12.61
CA ARG A 12 4.58 -8.69 13.46
C ARG A 12 3.98 -7.32 13.15
N LEU A 13 4.77 -6.40 12.60
CA LEU A 13 4.34 -5.06 12.23
C LEU A 13 3.82 -5.00 10.79
N ILE A 14 4.50 -5.67 9.85
CA ILE A 14 4.10 -5.73 8.45
C ILE A 14 3.57 -7.13 8.13
N PRO A 15 2.26 -7.29 7.93
CA PRO A 15 1.62 -8.59 7.80
C PRO A 15 1.98 -9.24 6.45
N ALA A 16 2.12 -10.57 6.46
CA ALA A 16 2.39 -11.33 5.25
C ALA A 16 1.22 -11.34 4.26
N VAL A 17 0.00 -11.29 4.81
CA VAL A 17 -1.26 -11.32 4.07
C VAL A 17 -1.99 -9.99 4.29
N ALA A 18 -2.81 -9.61 3.31
CA ALA A 18 -3.58 -8.38 3.36
C ALA A 18 -4.45 -8.25 4.62
N THR A 19 -4.41 -7.09 5.25
CA THR A 19 -5.37 -6.69 6.30
C THR A 19 -6.60 -6.00 5.70
N GLY A 20 -7.66 -5.81 6.50
CA GLY A 20 -8.87 -5.09 6.05
C GLY A 20 -8.58 -3.72 5.40
N PRO A 21 -7.81 -2.83 6.02
CA PRO A 21 -7.42 -1.55 5.41
C PRO A 21 -6.62 -1.71 4.11
N GLN A 22 -5.72 -2.68 4.05
CA GLN A 22 -4.90 -2.98 2.88
C GLN A 22 -5.72 -3.53 1.70
N PHE A 23 -6.71 -4.38 2.01
CA PHE A 23 -7.67 -4.88 1.04
C PHE A 23 -8.48 -3.71 0.45
N ASN A 24 -9.02 -2.83 1.29
CA ASN A 24 -9.76 -1.67 0.82
C ASN A 24 -8.90 -0.75 -0.07
N ALA A 25 -7.66 -0.49 0.34
CA ALA A 25 -6.70 0.28 -0.46
C ALA A 25 -6.39 -0.35 -1.83
N CYS A 26 -6.39 -1.69 -1.94
CA CYS A 26 -6.16 -2.40 -3.20
C CYS A 26 -7.43 -2.69 -4.01
N SER A 27 -8.61 -2.45 -3.43
CA SER A 27 -9.92 -2.66 -4.06
C SER A 27 -10.56 -1.36 -4.54
N GLY A 28 -10.23 -0.21 -3.93
CA GLY A 28 -10.95 1.06 -4.04
C GLY A 28 -11.04 1.76 -5.40
N ASN A 29 -10.60 1.15 -6.50
CA ASN A 29 -10.83 1.68 -7.85
C ASN A 29 -11.88 0.82 -8.59
N PRO A 30 -13.08 1.35 -8.91
CA PRO A 30 -14.15 0.59 -9.56
C PRO A 30 -13.74 0.08 -10.95
N GLN A 31 -12.87 0.80 -11.67
CA GLN A 31 -12.33 0.34 -12.94
C GLN A 31 -11.44 -0.88 -12.76
N LYS A 32 -10.59 -0.91 -11.71
CA LYS A 32 -9.78 -2.08 -11.36
C LYS A 32 -10.66 -3.26 -10.93
N LEU A 33 -11.73 -3.02 -10.17
CA LEU A 33 -12.68 -4.07 -9.80
C LEU A 33 -13.33 -4.66 -11.06
N LEU A 34 -13.85 -3.83 -11.94
CA LEU A 34 -14.45 -4.26 -13.21
C LEU A 34 -13.45 -5.01 -14.09
N GLN A 35 -12.21 -4.52 -14.18
CA GLN A 35 -11.12 -5.21 -14.88
C GLN A 35 -10.87 -6.60 -14.29
N ARG A 36 -10.82 -6.73 -12.96
CA ARG A 36 -10.67 -8.04 -12.30
C ARG A 36 -11.85 -8.95 -12.55
N VAL A 37 -13.08 -8.43 -12.58
CA VAL A 37 -14.27 -9.22 -12.96
C VAL A 37 -14.17 -9.71 -14.39
N PHE A 38 -13.79 -8.85 -15.35
CA PHE A 38 -13.58 -9.27 -16.74
C PHE A 38 -12.50 -10.35 -16.86
N ILE A 39 -11.35 -10.18 -16.19
CA ILE A 39 -10.29 -11.20 -16.15
C ILE A 39 -10.84 -12.51 -15.57
N SER A 40 -11.62 -12.44 -14.49
CA SER A 40 -12.20 -13.62 -13.83
C SER A 40 -13.14 -14.39 -14.76
N VAL A 41 -14.02 -13.67 -15.47
CA VAL A 41 -14.98 -14.26 -16.41
C VAL A 41 -14.26 -14.85 -17.62
N ILE A 42 -13.36 -14.10 -18.26
CA ILE A 42 -12.64 -14.55 -19.46
C ILE A 42 -11.79 -15.79 -19.12
N ALA A 43 -10.99 -15.73 -18.06
CA ALA A 43 -10.15 -16.86 -17.66
C ALA A 43 -10.97 -18.08 -17.21
N GLY A 44 -12.08 -17.85 -16.49
CA GLY A 44 -13.02 -18.91 -16.12
C GLY A 44 -13.64 -19.61 -17.34
N VAL A 45 -14.11 -18.84 -18.32
CA VAL A 45 -14.68 -19.37 -19.57
C VAL A 45 -13.63 -20.13 -20.38
N ILE A 46 -12.42 -19.59 -20.53
CA ILE A 46 -11.32 -20.29 -21.23
C ILE A 46 -11.02 -21.62 -20.54
N SER A 47 -10.90 -21.63 -19.21
CA SER A 47 -10.63 -22.86 -18.45
C SER A 47 -11.74 -23.90 -18.62
N LEU A 48 -13.00 -23.46 -18.63
CA LEU A 48 -14.17 -24.31 -18.89
C LEU A 48 -14.14 -24.89 -20.31
N LEU A 49 -13.88 -24.06 -21.32
CA LEU A 49 -13.80 -24.51 -22.72
C LEU A 49 -12.68 -25.53 -22.93
N ILE A 50 -11.52 -25.34 -22.30
CA ILE A 50 -10.43 -26.32 -22.38
C ILE A 50 -10.82 -27.62 -21.67
N SER A 51 -11.48 -27.53 -20.51
CA SER A 51 -11.97 -28.69 -19.76
C SER A 51 -12.95 -29.53 -20.58
N GLN A 52 -13.91 -28.88 -21.25
CA GLN A 52 -14.95 -29.54 -22.03
C GLN A 52 -14.50 -29.97 -23.44
N GLY A 53 -13.50 -29.30 -24.02
CA GLY A 53 -13.04 -29.59 -25.38
C GLY A 53 -11.86 -30.56 -25.41
N VAL A 54 -10.71 -30.13 -24.89
CA VAL A 54 -9.42 -30.83 -25.05
C VAL A 54 -9.20 -31.85 -23.94
N ALA A 55 -9.64 -31.55 -22.72
CA ALA A 55 -9.35 -32.37 -21.54
C ALA A 55 -10.46 -33.36 -21.18
N MET A 56 -11.60 -33.39 -21.89
CA MET A 56 -12.83 -34.08 -21.47
C MET A 56 -12.68 -35.60 -21.25
N SER A 57 -11.76 -36.25 -21.97
CA SER A 57 -11.45 -37.68 -21.83
C SER A 57 -10.20 -37.96 -20.98
N SER A 58 -9.57 -36.91 -20.44
CA SER A 58 -8.32 -36.99 -19.68
C SER A 58 -8.56 -36.79 -18.18
N GLN A 59 -7.68 -37.35 -17.34
CA GLN A 59 -7.68 -37.08 -15.90
C GLN A 59 -7.42 -35.60 -15.54
N ALA A 60 -7.07 -34.77 -16.53
CA ALA A 60 -6.82 -33.34 -16.34
C ALA A 60 -8.09 -32.48 -16.32
N ALA A 61 -9.24 -32.97 -16.79
CA ALA A 61 -10.51 -32.23 -16.75
C ALA A 61 -10.89 -31.71 -15.36
N PRO A 62 -10.94 -32.53 -14.28
CA PRO A 62 -11.28 -32.03 -12.95
C PRO A 62 -10.26 -31.01 -12.43
N ILE A 63 -8.97 -31.16 -12.76
CA ILE A 63 -7.93 -30.19 -12.39
C ILE A 63 -8.19 -28.84 -13.09
N MET A 64 -8.54 -28.86 -14.38
CA MET A 64 -8.88 -27.65 -15.14
C MET A 64 -10.14 -26.96 -14.64
N LEU A 65 -11.11 -27.70 -14.10
CA LEU A 65 -12.28 -27.10 -13.44
C LEU A 65 -11.90 -26.37 -12.15
N VAL A 66 -11.01 -26.96 -11.32
CA VAL A 66 -10.52 -26.31 -10.10
C VAL A 66 -9.72 -25.04 -10.41
N VAL A 67 -8.88 -25.10 -11.45
CA VAL A 67 -8.15 -23.92 -11.96
C VAL A 67 -9.13 -22.85 -12.45
N GLY A 68 -10.15 -23.25 -13.21
CA GLY A 68 -11.20 -22.35 -13.69
C GLY A 68 -11.96 -21.67 -12.55
N LEU A 69 -12.35 -22.44 -11.52
CA LEU A 69 -13.00 -21.89 -10.33
C LEU A 69 -12.10 -20.89 -9.60
N SER A 70 -10.81 -21.20 -9.50
CA SER A 70 -9.82 -20.28 -8.91
C SER A 70 -9.73 -18.96 -9.68
N PHE A 71 -9.80 -19.01 -11.01
CA PHE A 71 -9.85 -17.81 -11.85
C PHE A 71 -11.16 -17.04 -11.72
N VAL A 72 -12.31 -17.71 -11.63
CA VAL A 72 -13.60 -17.05 -11.38
C VAL A 72 -13.58 -16.28 -10.06
N LEU A 73 -12.86 -16.79 -9.06
CA LEU A 73 -12.68 -16.13 -7.77
C LEU A 73 -11.57 -15.05 -7.76
N TYR A 74 -10.91 -14.75 -8.88
CA TYR A 74 -9.81 -13.79 -8.95
C TYR A 74 -10.18 -12.39 -8.46
N TRP A 75 -11.42 -11.95 -8.69
CA TRP A 75 -11.90 -10.67 -8.17
C TRP A 75 -11.80 -10.58 -6.63
N LEU A 76 -11.92 -11.71 -5.92
CA LEU A 76 -11.85 -11.80 -4.47
C LEU A 76 -10.41 -11.85 -3.95
N TRP A 77 -9.57 -12.73 -4.52
CA TRP A 77 -8.19 -12.93 -4.02
C TRP A 77 -7.15 -12.02 -4.69
N GLY A 78 -7.45 -11.44 -5.85
CA GLY A 78 -6.58 -10.49 -6.55
C GLY A 78 -6.12 -9.31 -5.68
N PRO A 79 -7.01 -8.57 -4.97
CA PRO A 79 -6.59 -7.52 -4.05
C PRO A 79 -5.72 -8.02 -2.90
N ILE A 80 -5.94 -9.25 -2.42
CA ILE A 80 -5.13 -9.87 -1.37
C ILE A 80 -3.70 -10.07 -1.88
N VAL A 81 -3.53 -10.57 -3.10
CA VAL A 81 -2.22 -10.78 -3.72
C VAL A 81 -1.52 -9.44 -3.99
N GLU A 82 -2.23 -8.43 -4.49
CA GLU A 82 -1.66 -7.09 -4.70
C GLU A 82 -1.16 -6.48 -3.39
N ALA A 83 -1.96 -6.53 -2.33
CA ALA A 83 -1.56 -6.07 -0.99
C ALA A 83 -0.36 -6.87 -0.44
N SER A 84 -0.38 -8.19 -0.58
CA SER A 84 0.71 -9.06 -0.10
C SER A 84 2.03 -8.76 -0.83
N ARG A 85 1.97 -8.49 -2.14
CA ARG A 85 3.14 -8.05 -2.94
C ARG A 85 3.68 -6.71 -2.45
N LYS A 86 2.80 -5.73 -2.15
CA LYS A 86 3.21 -4.45 -1.56
C LYS A 86 3.87 -4.67 -0.20
N ASN A 87 3.29 -5.49 0.68
CA ASN A 87 3.90 -5.77 1.98
C ASN A 87 5.27 -6.45 1.84
N ALA A 88 5.44 -7.34 0.86
CA ALA A 88 6.70 -8.01 0.60
C ALA A 88 7.84 -7.06 0.21
N THR A 89 7.55 -5.90 -0.42
CA THR A 89 8.59 -4.93 -0.80
C THR A 89 9.27 -4.29 0.41
N LEU A 90 8.55 -4.15 1.53
CA LEU A 90 9.12 -3.68 2.80
C LEU A 90 9.66 -4.84 3.64
N ARG A 91 9.00 -6.01 3.64
CA ARG A 91 9.46 -7.17 4.42
C ARG A 91 10.80 -7.75 3.96
N ARG A 92 11.26 -7.44 2.74
CA ARG A 92 12.54 -7.93 2.21
C ARG A 92 13.77 -7.27 2.87
N TYR A 93 13.60 -6.11 3.51
CA TYR A 93 14.74 -5.40 4.09
C TYR A 93 15.25 -6.14 5.33
N PRO A 94 16.59 -6.33 5.45
CA PRO A 94 17.20 -7.06 6.56
C PRO A 94 17.20 -6.26 7.87
N ALA A 95 17.24 -4.93 7.81
CA ALA A 95 17.25 -4.06 8.97
C ALA A 95 16.02 -3.14 8.99
N ALA A 96 15.44 -2.97 10.17
CA ALA A 96 14.33 -2.06 10.39
C ALA A 96 14.44 -1.41 11.79
N ALA A 97 14.08 -0.13 11.87
CA ALA A 97 14.10 0.65 13.09
C ALA A 97 12.80 1.45 13.23
N ILE A 98 12.40 1.70 14.47
CA ILE A 98 11.40 2.71 14.78
C ILE A 98 12.10 4.06 14.70
N PHE A 99 11.53 4.96 13.92
CA PHE A 99 11.95 6.35 13.90
C PHE A 99 10.98 7.17 14.72
N GLU A 100 11.53 8.01 15.59
CA GLU A 100 10.85 9.14 16.21
C GLU A 100 11.60 10.42 15.83
N GLY A 101 10.88 11.35 15.23
CA GLY A 101 11.39 12.66 14.85
C GLY A 101 10.24 13.64 14.71
N GLU A 102 10.47 14.71 13.94
CA GLU A 102 9.50 15.78 13.76
C GLU A 102 9.21 16.02 12.27
N VAL A 103 8.06 16.65 12.00
CA VAL A 103 7.74 17.18 10.67
C VAL A 103 8.59 18.44 10.46
N ALA A 104 9.62 18.34 9.62
CA ALA A 104 10.53 19.42 9.27
C ALA A 104 9.86 20.46 8.36
N ASP A 105 9.21 19.96 7.30
CA ASP A 105 8.49 20.77 6.33
C ASP A 105 7.20 20.08 5.85
N LEU A 106 6.28 20.90 5.36
CA LEU A 106 4.94 20.51 4.94
C LEU A 106 4.56 21.26 3.66
N TYR A 107 4.47 20.55 2.55
CA TYR A 107 4.06 21.14 1.28
C TYR A 107 3.07 20.26 0.51
N THR A 108 2.30 20.90 -0.36
CA THR A 108 1.36 20.21 -1.26
C THR A 108 1.93 20.11 -2.67
N ARG A 109 1.70 18.97 -3.33
CA ARG A 109 2.04 18.75 -4.73
C ARG A 109 0.82 18.25 -5.49
N GLU A 110 0.52 18.82 -6.64
CA GLU A 110 -0.48 18.26 -7.54
C GLU A 110 0.12 17.09 -8.31
N LEU A 111 -0.55 15.94 -8.25
CA LEU A 111 -0.20 14.76 -9.02
C LEU A 111 -1.38 14.41 -9.94
N VAL A 112 -1.07 14.13 -11.21
CA VAL A 112 -2.05 13.60 -12.16
C VAL A 112 -2.21 12.11 -11.86
N GLU A 113 -3.30 11.71 -11.20
CA GLU A 113 -3.59 10.31 -10.86
C GLU A 113 -4.14 9.51 -12.05
N GLY A 114 -4.67 10.21 -13.06
CA GLY A 114 -5.15 9.58 -14.29
C GLY A 114 -5.45 10.60 -15.38
N ARG A 115 -5.29 10.17 -16.63
CA ARG A 115 -5.74 10.88 -17.83
C ARG A 115 -6.90 10.12 -18.42
N GLN A 116 -8.05 10.78 -18.59
CA GLN A 116 -9.18 10.21 -19.30
C GLN A 116 -9.46 11.07 -20.53
N GLU A 117 -9.46 10.44 -21.69
CA GLU A 117 -9.97 11.04 -22.91
C GLU A 117 -11.50 10.87 -22.88
N THR A 118 -12.21 11.98 -22.69
CA THR A 118 -13.67 12.02 -22.80
C THR A 118 -14.05 12.80 -24.04
N THR A 119 -15.30 12.70 -24.46
CA THR A 119 -15.82 13.50 -25.57
C THR A 119 -16.78 14.55 -25.02
N ASP A 120 -16.59 15.81 -25.37
CA ASP A 120 -17.55 16.88 -25.04
C ASP A 120 -18.89 16.62 -25.76
N LYS A 121 -19.97 17.28 -25.33
CA LYS A 121 -21.33 17.20 -25.90
C LYS A 121 -21.39 17.46 -27.41
N GLN A 122 -20.33 18.03 -27.98
CA GLN A 122 -20.16 18.35 -29.40
C GLN A 122 -19.32 17.32 -30.17
N GLY A 123 -18.94 16.19 -29.56
CA GLY A 123 -18.18 15.14 -30.26
C GLY A 123 -16.67 15.36 -30.32
N ARG A 124 -16.12 16.36 -29.61
CA ARG A 124 -14.67 16.64 -29.59
C ARG A 124 -13.99 15.90 -28.44
N LEU A 125 -12.85 15.29 -28.73
CA LEU A 125 -12.02 14.65 -27.72
C LEU A 125 -11.41 15.71 -26.81
N GLU A 126 -11.71 15.63 -25.51
CA GLU A 126 -11.12 16.43 -24.44
C GLU A 126 -10.38 15.52 -23.47
N LEU A 127 -9.16 15.92 -23.12
CA LEU A 127 -8.32 15.20 -22.17
C LEU A 127 -8.58 15.75 -20.77
N VAL A 128 -9.34 15.02 -19.97
CA VAL A 128 -9.63 15.35 -18.57
C VAL A 128 -8.55 14.71 -17.68
N GLU A 129 -7.69 15.56 -17.11
CA GLU A 129 -6.71 15.14 -16.12
C GLU A 129 -7.33 15.12 -14.73
N ASN A 130 -7.42 13.94 -14.10
CA ASN A 130 -7.81 13.84 -12.70
C ASN A 130 -6.60 14.21 -11.83
N ARG A 131 -6.55 15.47 -11.42
CA ARG A 131 -5.51 16.00 -10.52
C ARG A 131 -5.95 15.80 -9.08
N ARG A 132 -5.09 15.15 -8.30
CA ARG A 132 -5.26 15.06 -6.86
C ARG A 132 -4.14 15.82 -6.17
N THR A 133 -4.50 16.59 -5.15
CA THR A 133 -3.52 17.23 -4.26
C THR A 133 -2.95 16.17 -3.32
N TRP A 134 -1.64 16.05 -3.31
CA TRP A 134 -0.88 15.23 -2.37
C TRP A 134 -0.21 16.14 -1.35
N LEU A 135 -0.11 15.66 -0.12
CA LEU A 135 0.65 16.30 0.95
C LEU A 135 1.96 15.54 1.12
N CYS A 136 3.06 16.26 1.23
CA CYS A 136 4.38 15.74 1.50
C CYS A 136 4.84 16.25 2.86
N LEU A 137 5.27 15.33 3.72
CA LEU A 137 5.92 15.61 4.98
C LEU A 137 7.39 15.30 4.85
N GLU A 138 8.24 16.27 5.12
CA GLU A 138 9.66 16.01 5.32
C GLU A 138 9.90 15.69 6.78
N LEU A 139 10.67 14.64 7.04
CA LEU A 139 10.93 14.13 8.36
C LEU A 139 12.39 14.34 8.71
N GLU A 140 12.61 14.86 9.91
CA GLU A 140 13.95 15.05 10.47
C GLU A 140 13.99 14.59 11.93
N ASP A 141 15.18 14.29 12.39
CA ASP A 141 15.48 14.11 13.80
C ASP A 141 16.78 14.84 14.19
N GLU A 142 17.28 14.58 15.40
CA GLU A 142 18.52 15.16 15.90
C GLU A 142 19.76 14.82 15.06
N GLU A 143 19.75 13.72 14.31
CA GLU A 143 20.84 13.32 13.40
C GLU A 143 20.70 13.98 12.01
N GLY A 144 19.54 14.57 11.73
CA GLY A 144 19.27 15.39 10.56
C GLY A 144 18.10 14.87 9.72
N TYR A 145 18.15 15.17 8.42
CA TYR A 145 17.10 14.78 7.48
C TYR A 145 17.04 13.27 7.25
N LEU A 146 15.85 12.68 7.39
CA LEU A 146 15.62 11.26 7.15
C LEU A 146 15.06 10.98 5.75
N GLY A 147 14.03 11.73 5.34
CA GLY A 147 13.27 11.43 4.13
C GLY A 147 11.91 12.13 4.09
N SER A 148 11.11 11.81 3.08
CA SER A 148 9.75 12.34 2.96
C SER A 148 8.69 11.26 2.83
N ILE A 149 7.52 11.52 3.41
CA ILE A 149 6.32 10.70 3.28
C ILE A 149 5.26 11.49 2.54
N ARG A 150 4.71 10.90 1.49
CA ARG A 150 3.67 11.51 0.66
C ARG A 150 2.38 10.73 0.76
N PHE A 151 1.26 11.44 0.73
CA PHE A 151 -0.06 10.83 0.76
C PHE A 151 -1.13 11.77 0.18
N PRO A 152 -2.28 11.23 -0.26
CA PRO A 152 -3.35 12.06 -0.76
C PRO A 152 -3.90 13.01 0.31
N TYR A 153 -4.06 14.28 -0.03
CA TYR A 153 -4.56 15.30 0.87
C TYR A 153 -6.06 15.10 1.17
N ASP A 154 -6.45 15.30 2.42
CA ASP A 154 -7.81 15.16 2.92
C ASP A 154 -8.02 16.21 4.02
N LYS A 155 -9.28 16.59 4.30
CA LYS A 155 -9.64 17.59 5.32
C LYS A 155 -9.06 17.26 6.70
N LYS A 156 -8.97 15.97 7.05
CA LYS A 156 -8.37 15.51 8.32
C LYS A 156 -6.88 15.84 8.45
N HIS A 157 -6.18 16.12 7.35
CA HIS A 157 -4.75 16.44 7.34
C HIS A 157 -4.47 17.94 7.54
N LYS A 158 -5.51 18.79 7.53
CA LYS A 158 -5.37 20.25 7.66
C LYS A 158 -4.75 20.68 9.00
N THR A 159 -4.87 19.85 10.03
CA THR A 159 -4.35 20.09 11.38
C THR A 159 -2.86 19.77 11.53
N ILE A 160 -2.24 19.13 10.55
CA ILE A 160 -0.80 18.82 10.58
C ILE A 160 0.00 20.14 10.52
N ARG A 161 1.05 20.22 11.33
CA ARG A 161 1.97 21.36 11.44
C ARG A 161 3.41 20.88 11.52
N VAL A 162 4.32 21.75 11.11
CA VAL A 162 5.77 21.61 11.34
C VAL A 162 6.04 21.54 12.85
N GLY A 163 7.05 20.75 13.25
CA GLY A 163 7.40 20.46 14.64
C GLY A 163 6.51 19.41 15.33
N MET A 164 5.53 18.82 14.62
CA MET A 164 4.77 17.71 15.18
C MET A 164 5.61 16.43 15.19
N VAL A 165 5.62 15.73 16.33
CA VAL A 165 6.22 14.39 16.44
C VAL A 165 5.58 13.43 15.45
N VAL A 166 6.43 12.71 14.74
CA VAL A 166 6.05 11.69 13.78
C VAL A 166 6.81 10.40 14.10
N ARG A 167 6.10 9.27 14.00
CA ARG A 167 6.66 7.94 14.25
C ARG A 167 6.41 7.04 13.05
N CYS A 168 7.44 6.38 12.54
CA CYS A 168 7.31 5.44 11.42
C CYS A 168 8.34 4.32 11.51
N LEU A 169 8.25 3.34 10.61
CA LEU A 169 9.34 2.40 10.39
C LEU A 169 10.26 2.88 9.28
N VAL A 170 11.55 2.83 9.60
CA VAL A 170 12.65 3.01 8.67
C VAL A 170 13.21 1.65 8.34
N LEU A 171 13.35 1.36 7.06
CA LEU A 171 13.88 0.09 6.57
C LEU A 171 15.16 0.37 5.79
N SER A 172 16.16 -0.49 5.99
CA SER A 172 17.47 -0.37 5.35
C SER A 172 18.04 -1.73 4.96
N GLU A 173 18.88 -1.72 3.93
CA GLU A 173 19.74 -2.86 3.58
C GLU A 173 20.93 -3.00 4.54
N ARG A 174 21.24 -1.96 5.31
CA ARG A 174 22.36 -1.95 6.25
C ARG A 174 21.88 -1.83 7.71
N PRO A 175 22.51 -2.54 8.65
CA PRO A 175 22.11 -2.53 10.06
C PRO A 175 22.44 -1.20 10.78
N ASP A 176 23.33 -0.40 10.21
CA ASP A 176 23.74 0.92 10.73
C ASP A 176 22.81 2.05 10.26
N PHE A 177 21.80 1.75 9.42
CA PHE A 177 20.88 2.73 8.83
C PHE A 177 21.57 3.89 8.09
N SER A 178 22.84 3.74 7.69
CA SER A 178 23.60 4.78 6.98
C SER A 178 22.95 5.21 5.67
N ARG A 179 22.09 4.36 5.13
CA ARG A 179 21.27 4.60 3.95
C ARG A 179 19.86 4.13 4.21
N VAL A 180 18.91 5.06 4.31
CA VAL A 180 17.48 4.73 4.37
C VAL A 180 17.05 4.13 3.03
N GLY A 181 16.51 2.92 3.07
CA GLY A 181 16.01 2.21 1.89
C GLY A 181 14.54 2.52 1.61
N ALA A 182 13.70 2.51 2.66
CA ALA A 182 12.29 2.84 2.56
C ALA A 182 11.73 3.34 3.91
N LEU A 183 10.64 4.10 3.81
CA LEU A 183 9.80 4.51 4.94
C LEU A 183 8.42 3.83 4.80
N SER A 184 7.85 3.39 5.92
CA SER A 184 6.46 2.92 5.98
C SER A 184 5.46 4.08 6.03
N ASP A 185 4.18 3.77 6.26
CA ASP A 185 3.24 4.78 6.77
C ASP A 185 3.67 5.27 8.16
N ALA A 186 3.29 6.50 8.49
CA ALA A 186 3.64 7.20 9.71
C ALA A 186 2.42 7.50 10.57
N TRP A 187 2.68 7.56 11.87
CA TRP A 187 1.72 7.91 12.90
C TRP A 187 2.11 9.24 13.53
N LEU A 188 1.16 10.17 13.61
CA LEU A 188 1.28 11.43 14.35
C LEU A 188 0.52 11.28 15.67
N PRO A 189 1.20 11.02 16.80
CA PRO A 189 0.56 10.67 18.06
C PRO A 189 -0.38 11.75 18.60
N GLN A 190 -0.02 13.04 18.44
CA GLN A 190 -0.80 14.18 18.92
C GLN A 190 -2.17 14.25 18.26
N LEU A 191 -2.25 13.88 16.98
CA LEU A 191 -3.48 13.90 16.19
C LEU A 191 -4.19 12.54 16.14
N LYS A 192 -3.57 11.48 16.71
CA LYS A 192 -3.99 10.08 16.54
C LYS A 192 -4.24 9.73 15.06
N LEU A 193 -3.39 10.27 14.19
CA LEU A 193 -3.59 10.26 12.75
C LEU A 193 -2.51 9.42 12.08
N TRP A 194 -2.93 8.60 11.13
CA TRP A 194 -2.05 7.81 10.28
C TRP A 194 -1.99 8.42 8.89
N VAL A 195 -0.77 8.56 8.36
CA VAL A 195 -0.47 9.18 7.07
C VAL A 195 0.49 8.31 6.27
N GLY A 196 0.31 8.27 4.95
CA GLY A 196 1.13 7.46 4.05
C GLY A 196 0.36 7.04 2.81
N GLU A 197 1.09 6.67 1.77
CA GLU A 197 0.52 6.24 0.49
C GLU A 197 -0.28 4.93 0.62
N TYR A 198 0.16 4.04 1.52
CA TYR A 198 -0.43 2.73 1.73
C TYR A 198 -0.25 2.29 3.20
N PRO A 199 -1.27 1.67 3.83
CA PRO A 199 -1.20 1.26 5.23
C PRO A 199 -0.40 -0.04 5.38
N PHE A 200 0.93 0.05 5.41
CA PHE A 200 1.82 -1.11 5.56
C PHE A 200 1.74 -1.68 6.98
N LEU A 201 1.65 -0.81 7.99
CA LEU A 201 1.73 -1.19 9.38
C LEU A 201 0.39 -1.70 9.94
N LEU A 202 0.48 -2.76 10.73
CA LEU A 202 -0.55 -3.13 11.70
C LEU A 202 -0.58 -2.07 12.81
N ARG A 203 -1.42 -1.06 12.60
CA ARG A 203 -1.49 0.15 13.45
C ARG A 203 -1.52 -0.13 14.96
N PRO A 204 -2.38 -1.03 15.48
CA PRO A 204 -2.42 -1.30 16.92
C PRO A 204 -1.11 -1.87 17.45
N ALA A 205 -0.48 -2.79 16.70
CA ALA A 205 0.78 -3.41 17.09
C ALA A 205 1.94 -2.39 17.07
N PHE A 206 1.95 -1.48 16.11
CA PHE A 206 2.96 -0.42 16.04
C PHE A 206 2.78 0.62 17.16
N GLU A 207 1.55 1.08 17.41
CA GLU A 207 1.24 2.02 18.50
C GLU A 207 1.66 1.44 19.86
N GLU A 208 1.33 0.16 20.11
CA GLU A 208 1.74 -0.54 21.32
C GLU A 208 3.26 -0.64 21.44
N LEU A 209 3.96 -0.95 20.35
CA LEU A 209 5.42 -1.03 20.34
C LEU A 209 6.07 0.33 20.66
N CYS A 210 5.56 1.40 20.05
CA CYS A 210 6.00 2.76 20.32
C CYS A 210 5.80 3.14 21.78
N LEU A 211 4.62 2.85 22.36
CA LEU A 211 4.33 3.13 23.77
C LEU A 211 5.25 2.37 24.74
N ARG A 212 5.76 1.20 24.36
CA ARG A 212 6.66 0.39 25.20
C ARG A 212 8.12 0.82 25.11
N ARG A 213 8.57 1.41 24.00
CA ARG A 213 9.99 1.69 23.74
C ARG A 213 10.37 3.18 23.77
N LEU A 214 9.40 4.06 23.58
CA LEU A 214 9.58 5.53 23.52
C LEU A 214 8.98 6.21 24.76
N ARG A 215 8.94 5.49 25.89
CA ARG A 215 8.50 5.99 27.20
C ARG A 215 9.70 6.22 28.10
#